data_AF-A0A9P5GYH3-F1
#
_entry.id   AF-A0A9P5GYH3-F1
#
_cell.length_a   1.000
_cell.length_b   1.000
_cell.length_c   1.000
_cell.angle_alpha   90.00
_cell.angle_beta   90.00
_cell.angle_gamma   90.00
#
_symmetry.space_group_name_H-M   'P 1'
#
loop_
_entity.id
_entity.type
_entity.pdbx_description
1 polymer ?
#
loop_
_entity_poly.entity_id
_entity_poly.type
_entity_poly.pdbx_seq_one_letter_code
_entity_poly.pdbx_strand_id
1 'polypeptide(L)'
;MSEIFYVFNNLYGTDLPWTDVDYKIAATLNAYWANFIKTQNPNTGGSRENGTLAEWAPSNSSIATTFHLAPAAPENANGLLEGYAQVPVATEDHVNLWTSYFASRTNESL
;
A
#
# COMPACT_ATOMS: atom_id res chain seq x y z
N MET A 1 14.26 2.74 -3.02
CA MET A 1 14.43 1.40 -2.43
C MET A 1 13.13 0.63 -2.61
N SER A 2 13.16 -0.68 -2.86
CA SER A 2 11.97 -1.50 -3.16
C SER A 2 11.42 -2.19 -1.89
N GLU A 3 10.11 -2.40 -1.87
CA GLU A 3 9.29 -3.08 -0.86
C GLU A 3 9.74 -4.51 -0.52
N ILE A 4 10.53 -5.14 -1.41
CA ILE A 4 10.88 -6.56 -1.34
C ILE A 4 11.58 -6.96 -0.04
N PHE A 5 12.46 -6.10 0.50
CA PHE A 5 13.16 -6.37 1.76
C PHE A 5 12.22 -6.44 2.96
N TYR A 6 11.21 -5.57 2.97
CA TYR A 6 10.21 -5.52 4.02
C TYR A 6 9.26 -6.72 3.94
N VAL A 7 8.83 -7.13 2.74
CA VAL A 7 7.93 -8.28 2.55
C VAL A 7 8.60 -9.59 2.99
N PHE A 8 9.88 -9.79 2.69
CA PHE A 8 10.59 -11.02 3.08
C PHE A 8 11.21 -10.97 4.48
N ASN A 9 11.08 -9.85 5.20
CA ASN A 9 11.67 -9.64 6.52
C ASN A 9 13.18 -9.93 6.58
N ASN A 10 13.93 -9.62 5.51
CA ASN A 10 15.35 -9.98 5.39
C ASN A 10 16.30 -8.78 5.48
N LEU A 11 15.85 -7.68 6.10
CA LEU A 11 16.63 -6.45 6.30
C LEU A 11 17.97 -6.72 6.99
N TYR A 12 17.97 -7.65 7.95
CA TYR A 12 19.15 -8.09 8.70
C TYR A 12 20.25 -8.72 7.80
N GLY A 13 19.90 -9.15 6.58
CA GLY A 13 20.80 -9.82 5.64
C GLY A 13 21.49 -8.89 4.66
N THR A 14 21.38 -7.56 4.84
CA THR A 14 21.93 -6.57 3.90
C THR A 14 22.84 -5.58 4.63
N ASP A 15 23.81 -5.01 3.90
CA ASP A 15 24.70 -3.95 4.38
C ASP A 15 24.11 -2.54 4.13
N LEU A 16 22.85 -2.36 4.55
CA LEU A 16 22.11 -1.11 4.40
C LEU A 16 21.80 -0.52 5.79
N PRO A 17 21.73 0.81 5.92
CA PRO A 17 21.56 1.48 7.21
C PRO A 17 20.10 1.44 7.69
N TRP A 18 19.57 0.24 7.90
CA TRP A 18 18.20 0.05 8.41
C TRP A 18 18.05 0.57 9.83
N THR A 19 16.91 1.19 10.08
CA THR A 19 16.54 1.75 11.37
C THR A 19 15.48 0.88 12.06
N ASP A 20 15.21 1.14 13.34
CA ASP A 20 14.13 0.48 14.08
C ASP A 20 12.75 0.67 13.42
N VAL A 21 12.55 1.78 12.70
CA VAL A 21 11.31 2.04 11.95
C VAL A 21 11.17 1.04 10.81
N ASP A 22 12.27 0.68 10.14
CA ASP A 22 12.26 -0.27 9.03
C ASP A 22 11.85 -1.68 9.48
N TYR A 23 12.36 -2.13 10.62
CA TYR A 23 11.95 -3.42 11.20
C TYR A 23 10.47 -3.44 11.61
N LYS A 24 9.92 -2.31 12.09
CA LYS A 24 8.48 -2.19 12.38
C LYS A 24 7.63 -2.22 11.12
N ILE A 25 8.11 -1.61 10.04
CA ILE A 25 7.47 -1.66 8.72
C ILE A 25 7.46 -3.10 8.21
N ALA A 26 8.60 -3.78 8.26
CA ALA A 26 8.73 -5.18 7.84
C ALA A 26 7.78 -6.09 8.63
N ALA A 27 7.75 -5.97 9.96
CA ALA A 27 6.83 -6.73 10.81
C ALA A 27 5.35 -6.47 10.46
N THR A 28 5.00 -5.23 10.11
CA THR A 28 3.63 -4.86 9.70
C THR A 28 3.24 -5.49 8.36
N LEU A 29 4.11 -5.38 7.35
CA LEU A 29 3.89 -5.95 6.01
C LEU A 29 3.81 -7.48 6.06
N ASN A 30 4.69 -8.13 6.84
CA ASN A 30 4.66 -9.57 7.04
C ASN A 30 3.36 -10.03 7.68
N ALA A 31 2.85 -9.27 8.66
CA ALA A 31 1.58 -9.61 9.31
C ALA A 31 0.41 -9.58 8.32
N TYR A 32 0.29 -8.54 7.47
CA TYR A 32 -0.75 -8.49 6.42
C TYR A 32 -0.61 -9.65 5.43
N TRP A 33 0.61 -9.94 4.96
CA TRP A 33 0.86 -11.03 4.02
C TRP A 33 0.53 -12.40 4.60
N ALA A 34 1.02 -12.69 5.82
CA ALA A 34 0.75 -13.96 6.49
C ALA A 34 -0.73 -14.13 6.81
N ASN A 35 -1.43 -13.07 7.22
CA ASN A 35 -2.87 -13.06 7.41
C ASN A 35 -3.60 -13.42 6.11
N PHE A 36 -3.30 -12.70 5.02
CA PHE A 36 -3.94 -12.95 3.73
C PHE A 36 -3.74 -14.38 3.23
N ILE A 37 -2.54 -14.94 3.36
CA ILE A 37 -2.25 -16.33 2.98
C ILE A 37 -3.08 -17.33 3.82
N LYS A 38 -3.25 -17.06 5.12
CA LYS A 38 -4.01 -17.93 6.04
C LYS A 38 -5.53 -17.86 5.81
N THR A 39 -6.06 -16.67 5.53
CA THR A 39 -7.50 -16.37 5.69
C THR A 39 -8.15 -15.71 4.48
N GLN A 40 -7.39 -15.36 3.45
CA GLN A 40 -7.82 -14.52 2.32
C GLN A 40 -8.25 -13.09 2.74
N ASN A 41 -7.93 -12.67 3.96
CA ASN A 41 -8.20 -11.33 4.46
C ASN A 41 -6.97 -10.81 5.22
N PRO A 42 -6.33 -9.71 4.77
CA PRO A 42 -5.09 -9.23 5.37
C PRO A 42 -5.29 -8.76 6.83
N ASN A 43 -6.53 -8.47 7.23
CA ASN A 43 -6.88 -7.99 8.56
C ASN A 43 -7.10 -9.12 9.58
N THR A 44 -7.23 -10.38 9.14
CA THR A 44 -7.55 -11.51 10.02
C THR A 44 -6.50 -12.62 9.91
N GLY A 45 -6.11 -13.22 11.03
CA GLY A 45 -5.09 -14.29 11.06
C GLY A 45 -4.06 -14.18 12.18
N GLY A 46 -4.11 -13.10 12.98
CA GLY A 46 -3.37 -12.97 14.23
C GLY A 46 -1.85 -12.92 14.08
N SER A 47 -1.33 -12.63 12.88
CA SER A 47 0.12 -12.65 12.62
C SER A 47 0.85 -11.39 13.14
N ARG A 48 0.15 -10.47 13.81
CA ARG A 48 0.73 -9.29 14.43
C ARG A 48 0.96 -9.56 15.91
N GLU A 49 2.22 -9.67 16.31
CA GLU A 49 2.58 -9.97 17.70
C GLU A 49 2.38 -8.77 18.65
N ASN A 50 2.72 -7.56 18.19
CA ASN A 50 2.71 -6.34 19.02
C ASN A 50 1.87 -5.22 18.37
N GLY A 51 0.61 -5.10 18.78
CA GLY A 51 -0.32 -4.05 18.35
C GLY A 51 -1.42 -4.53 17.41
N THR A 52 -2.20 -3.61 16.89
CA THR A 52 -3.25 -3.86 15.90
C THR A 52 -2.80 -3.43 14.51
N LEU A 53 -3.39 -4.06 13.49
CA LEU A 53 -3.25 -3.61 12.11
C LEU A 53 -4.34 -2.58 11.83
N ALA A 54 -4.00 -1.55 11.06
CA ALA A 54 -5.01 -0.67 10.50
C ALA A 54 -5.86 -1.47 9.49
N GLU A 55 -7.11 -1.09 9.32
CA GLU A 55 -8.00 -1.82 8.42
C GLU A 55 -7.63 -1.55 6.96
N TRP A 56 -7.26 -2.60 6.25
CA TRP A 56 -7.14 -2.60 4.80
C TRP A 56 -8.49 -3.00 4.20
N ALA A 57 -9.24 -1.99 3.75
CA ALA A 57 -10.55 -2.18 3.14
C ALA A 57 -10.47 -2.91 1.79
N PRO A 58 -11.48 -3.71 1.41
CA PRO A 58 -11.50 -4.38 0.12
C PRO A 58 -11.58 -3.39 -1.04
N SER A 59 -10.85 -3.68 -2.12
CA SER A 59 -10.97 -2.95 -3.37
C SER A 59 -12.39 -3.09 -3.93
N ASN A 60 -12.97 -1.99 -4.38
CA ASN A 60 -14.28 -1.96 -5.03
C ASN A 60 -14.26 -1.01 -6.23
N SER A 61 -15.14 -1.24 -7.21
CA SER A 61 -15.18 -0.47 -8.45
C SER A 61 -15.75 0.95 -8.29
N SER A 62 -16.38 1.25 -7.16
CA SER A 62 -17.07 2.52 -6.94
C SER A 62 -16.19 3.58 -6.29
N ILE A 63 -15.08 3.17 -5.67
CA ILE A 63 -14.19 4.03 -4.91
C ILE A 63 -12.75 3.75 -5.34
N ALA A 64 -12.13 4.73 -6.01
CA ALA A 64 -10.75 4.67 -6.47
C ALA A 64 -9.76 4.93 -5.32
N THR A 65 -9.71 4.02 -4.35
CA THR A 65 -8.76 4.09 -3.24
C THR A 65 -7.90 2.84 -3.17
N THR A 66 -6.72 3.00 -2.59
CA THR A 66 -5.79 1.93 -2.25
C THR A 66 -5.38 2.05 -0.79
N PHE A 67 -4.83 0.99 -0.22
CA PHE A 67 -4.24 1.04 1.12
C PHE A 67 -2.76 1.36 1.01
N HIS A 68 -2.34 2.45 1.66
CA HIS A 68 -0.95 2.86 1.65
C HIS A 68 -0.17 2.07 2.70
N LEU A 69 0.92 1.42 2.29
CA LEU A 69 1.74 0.54 3.14
C LEU A 69 3.03 1.26 3.59
N ALA A 70 2.87 2.46 4.15
CA ALA A 70 4.00 3.28 4.60
C ALA A 70 3.80 3.73 6.06
N PRO A 71 4.90 4.02 6.78
CA PRO A 71 4.81 4.74 8.05
C PRO A 71 4.11 6.08 7.83
N ALA A 72 3.50 6.62 8.89
CA ALA A 72 2.87 7.94 8.83
C ALA A 72 3.92 9.01 8.53
N ALA A 73 3.69 9.80 7.50
CA ALA A 73 4.48 10.98 7.16
C ALA A 73 3.52 12.14 6.81
N PRO A 74 3.98 13.40 6.84
CA PRO A 74 3.23 14.48 6.21
C PRO A 74 2.99 14.16 4.73
N GLU A 75 1.93 14.72 4.16
CA GLU A 75 1.44 14.44 2.81
C GLU A 75 2.54 14.24 1.75
N ASN A 76 2.32 13.31 0.83
CA ASN A 76 3.25 13.03 -0.26
C ASN A 76 3.39 14.24 -1.21
N ALA A 77 4.31 14.18 -2.18
CA ALA A 77 4.52 15.25 -3.15
C ALA A 77 3.27 15.64 -3.98
N ASN A 78 2.21 14.82 -3.94
CA ASN A 78 0.93 15.06 -4.57
C ASN A 78 -0.18 15.49 -3.59
N GLY A 79 0.15 15.81 -2.33
CA GLY A 79 -0.81 16.23 -1.31
C GLY A 79 -1.68 15.12 -0.72
N LEU A 80 -1.29 13.84 -0.88
CA LEU A 80 -2.04 12.70 -0.34
C LEU A 80 -1.48 12.28 1.02
N LEU A 81 -2.35 11.92 1.96
CA LEU A 81 -1.97 11.42 3.29
C LEU A 81 -1.01 10.22 3.18
N GLU A 82 0.07 10.20 3.97
CA GLU A 82 0.98 9.06 4.08
C GLU A 82 0.78 8.31 5.40
N GLY A 83 0.71 6.97 5.34
CA GLY A 83 0.48 6.13 6.52
C GLY A 83 -0.27 4.84 6.18
N TYR A 84 -0.41 3.93 7.15
CA TYR A 84 -1.24 2.72 7.04
C TYR A 84 -2.73 3.07 7.01
N ALA A 85 -3.19 3.58 5.86
CA ALA A 85 -4.53 4.12 5.69
C ALA A 85 -5.03 3.95 4.25
N GLN A 86 -6.35 4.01 4.10
CA GLN A 86 -6.99 4.09 2.80
C GLN A 86 -6.78 5.49 2.21
N VAL A 87 -6.22 5.57 1.01
CA VAL A 87 -5.91 6.83 0.32
C VAL A 87 -6.41 6.79 -1.12
N PRO A 88 -6.70 7.94 -1.76
CA PRO A 88 -6.97 7.99 -3.19
C PRO A 88 -5.82 7.37 -3.99
N VAL A 89 -6.13 6.60 -5.05
CA VAL A 89 -5.10 6.01 -5.93
C VAL A 89 -4.25 7.07 -6.63
N ALA A 90 -4.84 8.23 -6.90
CA ALA A 90 -4.22 9.41 -7.47
C ALA A 90 -5.11 10.64 -7.20
N THR A 91 -4.65 11.83 -7.60
CA THR A 91 -5.50 13.02 -7.68
C THR A 91 -6.58 12.85 -8.74
N GLU A 92 -7.71 13.52 -8.57
CA GLU A 92 -8.83 13.47 -9.53
C GLU A 92 -8.39 13.91 -10.93
N ASP A 93 -7.57 14.97 -11.02
CA ASP A 93 -7.02 15.46 -12.29
C ASP A 93 -6.18 14.41 -13.02
N HIS A 94 -5.37 13.63 -12.30
CA HIS A 94 -4.59 12.55 -12.90
C HIS A 94 -5.48 11.40 -13.37
N VAL A 95 -6.50 11.02 -12.60
CA VAL A 95 -7.46 10.00 -13.02
C VAL A 95 -8.20 10.46 -14.28
N ASN A 96 -8.66 11.71 -14.31
CA ASN A 96 -9.36 12.29 -15.45
C ASN A 96 -8.46 12.39 -16.69
N LEU A 97 -7.20 12.79 -16.52
CA LEU A 97 -6.23 12.86 -17.61
C LEU A 97 -6.07 11.50 -18.30
N TRP A 98 -5.79 10.45 -17.53
CA TRP A 98 -5.55 9.13 -18.11
C TRP A 98 -6.82 8.50 -18.69
N THR A 99 -7.94 8.61 -17.98
CA THR A 99 -9.22 8.03 -18.45
C THR A 99 -9.70 8.70 -19.73
N SER A 100 -9.61 10.04 -19.83
CA SER A 100 -9.96 10.77 -21.06
C SER A 100 -9.01 10.47 -22.21
N TYR A 101 -7.70 10.40 -21.95
CA TYR A 101 -6.70 10.04 -22.96
C TYR A 101 -6.97 8.65 -23.56
N PHE A 102 -7.21 7.62 -22.72
CA PHE A 102 -7.48 6.29 -23.24
C PHE A 102 -8.84 6.20 -23.95
N ALA A 103 -9.86 6.91 -23.45
CA ALA A 103 -11.17 6.98 -24.11
C ALA A 103 -11.10 7.65 -25.50
N SER A 104 -10.23 8.65 -25.69
CA SER A 104 -10.06 9.28 -27.00
C SER A 104 -9.43 8.34 -28.02
N ARG A 105 -8.53 7.43 -27.58
CA ARG A 105 -7.86 6.46 -28.46
C ARG A 105 -8.74 5.30 -28.89
N THR A 106 -9.75 4.95 -28.08
CA THR A 106 -10.74 3.94 -28.48
C THR A 106 -11.77 4.48 -29.47
N ASN A 107 -11.92 5.81 -29.58
CA ASN A 107 -12.88 6.46 -30.47
C ASN A 107 -12.29 6.84 -31.85
N GLU A 108 -10.98 6.66 -32.08
CA GLU A 108 -10.32 6.96 -33.38
C GLU A 108 -10.32 5.77 -34.37
N SER A 109 -11.03 4.68 -34.08
CA SER A 109 -11.07 3.47 -34.93
C SER A 109 -12.45 3.15 -35.51
N LEU A 110 -13.11 4.12 -36.18
CA LEU A 110 -14.23 3.89 -37.11
C LEU A 110 -14.09 4.78 -38.35
#